data_AF-A0A1Q8A487-F1
#
_entry.id   AF-A0A1Q8A487-F1
#
_cell.length_a   1.000
_cell.length_b   1.000
_cell.length_c   1.000
_cell.angle_alpha   90.00
_cell.angle_beta   90.00
_cell.angle_gamma   90.00
#
_symmetry.space_group_name_H-M   'P 1'
#
loop_
_entity.id
_entity.type
_entity.pdbx_description
1 polymer ?
#
loop_
_entity_poly.entity_id
_entity_poly.type
_entity_poly.pdbx_seq_one_letter_code
_entity_poly.pdbx_strand_id
1 'polypeptide(L)'
;MWKTCLVLLILLLPALAGLDSSSPARAQSSSSLASTFAPVLHFTSGERFFPTSVDYLIGASALKQRLVNGSSTLVNPGPTPSNLGTYNSTDYFLDNKLGTRDAIANDYSSKVGSLGYFTYVHVANGTASTVIQYWLFYAYNNGPLNDHEGDLEVVELFLDSSGSPQHALYSQHGAGENAGWNDVEKSDTHPVVYVAQGSHANYFRPYQGKIGVENDVVQNSGPTINPANLKLVLLGEKGSHTSDQSWLDFPGRWGYVGTDQEIVLGRAGPLGPVFNQGGTRWSQPQSYLSSTLGVDGNYFILAFLAAYLVIIIAAYLAVRGAWKVVGIARLHRKGGLLFGKFLKSRGLIGLLFGAVAIVITVVALFLPWYSISASSQSGPLAQHGSVTLLSIDGIHGVQVNLFTGAGGDSTSGFTTLFLLQIPFAIFLAVGTALLALDIIGVKNGRRLGSKFILGAISSLLPFILIFIFINQLPSFLPLASGLLPGTNIPPQLDSLVRAVAGNPVSGSASQQFDVVGTTMVNWGYGLGAYLFLFAALVRIIGGFVIRTAPCHRKQFS
;
A
#
# COMPACT_ATOMS: atom_id res chain seq x y z
N MET A 1 2.66 -14.07 69.89
CA MET A 1 3.70 -13.02 69.76
C MET A 1 4.41 -13.12 68.40
N TRP A 2 3.66 -13.02 67.30
CA TRP A 2 4.25 -13.00 65.94
C TRP A 2 3.42 -12.16 64.95
N LYS A 3 2.75 -11.12 65.47
CA LYS A 3 1.98 -10.15 64.67
C LYS A 3 2.28 -8.69 65.00
N THR A 4 3.33 -8.41 65.78
CA THR A 4 3.74 -7.06 66.19
C THR A 4 5.13 -6.64 65.71
N CYS A 5 5.85 -7.48 64.96
CA CYS A 5 7.17 -7.11 64.39
C CYS A 5 7.14 -6.67 62.91
N LEU A 6 6.00 -6.73 62.21
CA LEU A 6 5.92 -6.32 60.80
C LEU A 6 5.46 -4.86 60.60
N VAL A 7 4.97 -4.18 61.64
CA VAL A 7 4.47 -2.79 61.56
C VAL A 7 5.54 -1.75 61.91
N LEU A 8 6.64 -2.15 62.55
CA LEU A 8 7.73 -1.26 62.95
C LEU A 8 8.87 -1.12 61.92
N LEU A 9 8.92 -1.98 60.89
CA LEU A 9 9.93 -1.88 59.83
C LEU A 9 9.51 -0.97 58.66
N ILE A 10 8.25 -0.57 58.59
CA ILE A 10 7.70 0.30 57.52
C ILE A 10 7.70 1.79 57.91
N LEU A 11 7.98 2.13 59.17
CA LEU A 11 7.92 3.50 59.69
C LEU A 11 9.29 4.15 59.98
N LEU A 12 10.41 3.54 59.56
CA LEU A 12 11.78 4.07 59.79
C LEU A 12 12.62 4.27 58.51
N LEU A 13 11.99 4.24 57.33
CA LEU A 13 12.64 4.55 56.05
C LEU A 13 12.23 5.92 55.46
N PRO A 14 12.29 7.02 56.24
CA PRO A 14 12.59 8.31 55.63
C PRO A 14 13.65 9.06 56.45
N ALA A 15 14.92 8.66 56.36
CA ALA A 15 16.03 9.46 56.91
C ALA A 15 17.41 9.17 56.28
N LEU A 16 17.45 8.65 55.04
CA LEU A 16 18.67 8.50 54.25
C LEU A 16 18.38 8.70 52.75
N ALA A 17 17.61 9.74 52.44
CA ALA A 17 17.60 10.34 51.10
C ALA A 17 18.50 11.60 51.17
N GLY A 18 19.80 11.36 51.37
CA GLY A 18 20.83 12.37 51.33
C GLY A 18 21.48 12.40 49.96
N LEU A 19 21.24 13.50 49.24
CA LEU A 19 22.03 13.99 48.11
C LEU A 19 22.04 13.11 46.85
N ASP A 20 20.89 13.00 46.17
CA ASP A 20 20.94 13.02 44.71
C ASP A 20 21.31 14.43 44.29
N SER A 21 22.61 14.65 44.08
CA SER A 21 23.07 15.72 43.22
C SER A 21 22.56 15.41 41.82
N SER A 22 21.34 15.86 41.50
CA SER A 22 20.89 16.02 40.13
C SER A 22 21.82 17.03 39.47
N SER A 23 22.91 16.51 38.90
CA SER A 23 23.64 17.23 37.87
C SER A 23 22.59 17.63 36.83
N PRO A 24 22.50 18.91 36.42
CA PRO A 24 21.62 19.26 35.31
C PRO A 24 21.99 18.34 34.14
N ALA A 25 21.01 17.57 33.65
CA ALA A 25 21.21 16.72 32.49
C ALA A 25 21.85 17.59 31.40
N ARG A 26 23.11 17.30 31.07
CA ARG A 26 23.84 18.04 30.04
C ARG A 26 22.99 17.93 28.78
N ALA A 27 22.50 19.06 28.27
CA ALA A 27 21.73 19.09 27.02
C ALA A 27 22.49 18.27 25.97
N GLN A 28 21.87 17.21 25.47
CA GLN A 28 22.53 16.31 24.52
C GLN A 28 22.82 17.11 23.25
N SER A 29 24.07 17.08 22.78
CA SER A 29 24.42 17.77 21.54
C SER A 29 23.68 17.15 20.34
N SER A 30 23.35 17.95 19.32
CA SER A 30 22.71 17.46 18.09
C SER A 30 23.46 16.28 17.45
N SER A 31 24.80 16.29 17.49
CA SER A 31 25.62 15.16 17.01
C SER A 31 25.41 13.88 17.80
N SER A 32 25.29 13.99 19.13
CA SER A 32 25.04 12.83 19.99
C SER A 32 23.68 12.25 19.69
N LEU A 33 22.63 13.09 19.64
CA LEU A 33 21.27 12.68 19.29
C LEU A 33 21.19 11.98 17.93
N ALA A 34 21.82 12.58 16.91
CA ALA A 34 21.90 12.03 15.57
C ALA A 34 22.53 10.62 15.55
N SER A 35 23.61 10.41 16.28
CA SER A 35 24.28 9.11 16.33
C SER A 35 23.52 8.07 17.18
N THR A 36 22.95 8.47 18.32
CA THR A 36 22.24 7.58 19.24
C THR A 36 21.00 6.98 18.58
N PHE A 37 20.28 7.76 17.78
CA PHE A 37 19.00 7.35 17.22
C PHE A 37 19.03 7.18 15.69
N ALA A 38 20.22 7.08 15.08
CA ALA A 38 20.33 6.81 13.65
C ALA A 38 19.58 5.53 13.27
N PRO A 39 18.82 5.49 12.16
CA PRO A 39 17.97 4.36 11.85
C PRO A 39 18.75 3.16 11.31
N VAL A 40 18.19 1.96 11.51
CA VAL A 40 18.54 0.74 10.75
C VAL A 40 17.60 0.68 9.55
N LEU A 41 18.14 0.61 8.33
CA LEU A 41 17.34 0.55 7.11
C LEU A 41 17.35 -0.87 6.52
N HIS A 42 16.20 -1.52 6.45
CA HIS A 42 16.00 -2.79 5.74
C HIS A 42 15.38 -2.55 4.39
N PHE A 43 15.94 -3.18 3.36
CA PHE A 43 15.44 -3.11 2.00
C PHE A 43 14.84 -4.44 1.55
N THR A 44 13.97 -4.36 0.55
CA THR A 44 13.46 -5.51 -0.19
C THR A 44 14.50 -6.00 -1.21
N SER A 45 14.59 -7.31 -1.42
CA SER A 45 15.46 -7.87 -2.46
C SER A 45 15.12 -7.30 -3.84
N GLY A 46 16.15 -6.87 -4.57
CA GLY A 46 16.01 -6.26 -5.89
C GLY A 46 15.90 -4.74 -5.89
N GLU A 47 16.02 -4.08 -4.72
CA GLU A 47 16.24 -2.64 -4.65
C GLU A 47 17.53 -2.24 -5.41
N ARG A 48 17.46 -1.15 -6.17
CA ARG A 48 18.55 -0.62 -7.00
C ARG A 48 19.10 0.69 -6.46
N PHE A 49 18.35 1.41 -5.64
CA PHE A 49 18.68 2.74 -5.13
C PHE A 49 18.72 2.74 -3.60
N PHE A 50 19.77 3.32 -3.04
CA PHE A 50 19.97 3.43 -1.59
C PHE A 50 20.23 4.90 -1.22
N PRO A 51 20.13 5.28 0.07
CA PRO A 51 20.36 6.65 0.51
C PRO A 51 21.73 7.15 0.06
N THR A 52 21.76 8.24 -0.70
CA THR A 52 22.96 8.77 -1.37
C THR A 52 23.19 10.24 -1.05
N SER A 53 24.32 10.79 -1.48
CA SER A 53 24.66 12.18 -1.23
C SER A 53 23.96 13.15 -2.19
N VAL A 54 23.65 14.35 -1.69
CA VAL A 54 23.23 15.49 -2.52
C VAL A 54 24.28 15.86 -3.56
N ASP A 55 25.57 15.68 -3.28
CA ASP A 55 26.66 15.88 -4.24
C ASP A 55 26.49 15.01 -5.49
N TYR A 56 26.13 13.74 -5.31
CA TYR A 56 25.88 12.83 -6.42
C TYR A 56 24.66 13.29 -7.23
N LEU A 57 23.55 13.60 -6.57
CA LEU A 57 22.32 14.03 -7.24
C LEU A 57 22.51 15.32 -8.03
N ILE A 58 23.10 16.33 -7.39
CA ILE A 58 23.32 17.65 -7.98
C ILE A 58 24.36 17.56 -9.09
N GLY A 59 25.47 16.85 -8.86
CA GLY A 59 26.55 16.71 -9.83
C GLY A 59 26.15 15.93 -11.09
N ALA A 60 25.26 14.95 -10.95
CA ALA A 60 24.68 14.19 -12.06
C ALA A 60 23.63 14.98 -12.86
N SER A 61 23.22 16.15 -12.37
CA SER A 61 22.11 16.93 -12.94
C SER A 61 22.57 18.21 -13.63
N ALA A 62 21.70 18.75 -14.49
CA ALA A 62 21.73 20.13 -14.94
C ALA A 62 20.55 20.88 -14.31
N LEU A 63 20.73 22.15 -13.97
CA LEU A 63 19.63 23.00 -13.51
C LEU A 63 18.89 23.56 -14.72
N LYS A 64 17.58 23.36 -14.76
CA LYS A 64 16.67 23.88 -15.79
C LYS A 64 15.57 24.73 -15.18
N GLN A 65 14.95 25.57 -15.99
CA GLN A 65 13.75 26.34 -15.66
C GLN A 65 12.59 25.87 -16.51
N ARG A 66 11.44 25.60 -15.88
CA ARG A 66 10.17 25.34 -16.58
C ARG A 66 9.54 26.66 -17.00
N LEU A 67 9.17 26.77 -18.27
CA LEU A 67 8.48 27.93 -18.82
C LEU A 67 6.96 27.71 -18.79
N VAL A 68 6.19 28.81 -18.84
CA VAL A 68 4.71 28.79 -18.82
C VAL A 68 4.12 27.97 -19.97
N ASN A 69 4.83 27.88 -21.09
CA ASN A 69 4.42 27.07 -22.25
C ASN A 69 4.73 25.57 -22.11
N GLY A 70 5.21 25.11 -20.95
CA GLY A 70 5.57 23.72 -20.65
C GLY A 70 6.96 23.30 -21.13
N SER A 71 7.67 24.12 -21.91
CA SER A 71 9.06 23.84 -22.31
C SER A 71 10.04 24.15 -21.18
N SER A 72 11.29 23.70 -21.30
CA SER A 72 12.34 24.00 -20.33
C SER A 72 13.58 24.60 -20.98
N THR A 73 14.27 25.47 -20.25
CA THR A 73 15.54 26.08 -20.65
C THR A 73 16.65 25.70 -19.69
N LEU A 74 17.86 25.54 -20.22
CA LEU A 74 19.05 25.29 -19.40
C LEU A 74 19.44 26.56 -18.65
N VAL A 75 19.60 26.46 -17.33
CA VAL A 75 20.03 27.56 -16.45
C VAL A 75 21.49 27.38 -16.04
N ASN A 76 21.87 26.18 -15.63
CA ASN A 76 23.23 25.85 -15.24
C ASN A 76 23.56 24.39 -15.59
N PRO A 77 24.56 24.10 -16.46
CA PRO A 77 24.93 22.73 -16.80
C PRO A 77 25.64 21.96 -15.68
N GLY A 78 26.11 22.63 -14.64
CA GLY A 78 26.83 22.04 -13.51
C GLY A 78 26.52 22.78 -12.21
N PRO A 79 25.29 22.67 -11.67
CA PRO A 79 25.00 23.15 -10.34
C PRO A 79 25.88 22.41 -9.31
N THR A 80 26.04 23.02 -8.14
CA THR A 80 26.82 22.46 -7.03
C THR A 80 26.03 22.62 -5.73
N PRO A 81 26.27 21.79 -4.71
CA PRO A 81 25.69 21.99 -3.38
C PRO A 81 25.86 23.42 -2.86
N SER A 82 26.98 24.07 -3.19
CA SER A 82 27.34 25.40 -2.72
C SER A 82 26.69 26.59 -3.43
N ASN A 83 26.11 26.40 -4.62
CA ASN A 83 25.45 27.49 -5.35
C ASN A 83 23.96 27.27 -5.58
N LEU A 84 23.45 26.06 -5.31
CA LEU A 84 22.08 25.70 -5.66
C LEU A 84 21.04 26.58 -4.94
N GLY A 85 21.31 27.02 -3.71
CA GLY A 85 20.41 27.92 -2.97
C GLY A 85 20.29 29.33 -3.54
N THR A 86 21.19 29.74 -4.44
CA THR A 86 21.10 31.07 -5.08
C THR A 86 19.97 31.16 -6.11
N TYR A 87 19.43 30.01 -6.53
CA TYR A 87 18.33 29.90 -7.49
C TYR A 87 16.99 29.87 -6.74
N ASN A 88 16.34 31.02 -6.61
CA ASN A 88 15.21 31.23 -5.69
C ASN A 88 13.80 31.14 -6.32
N SER A 89 13.65 30.46 -7.46
CA SER A 89 12.34 30.23 -8.10
C SER A 89 11.89 28.77 -7.98
N THR A 90 10.59 28.56 -7.76
CA THR A 90 9.94 27.25 -7.79
C THR A 90 9.85 26.65 -9.18
N ASP A 91 10.11 27.44 -10.23
CA ASP A 91 10.13 26.98 -11.62
C ASP A 91 11.42 26.24 -11.97
N TYR A 92 12.42 26.28 -11.10
CA TYR A 92 13.67 25.58 -11.30
C TYR A 92 13.58 24.11 -10.90
N PHE A 93 14.33 23.27 -11.60
CA PHE A 93 14.45 21.86 -11.29
C PHE A 93 15.80 21.28 -11.72
N LEU A 94 16.24 20.25 -11.01
CA LEU A 94 17.39 19.43 -11.38
C LEU A 94 16.95 18.35 -12.37
N ASP A 95 17.56 18.31 -13.54
CA ASP A 95 17.28 17.34 -14.59
C ASP A 95 18.49 16.42 -14.77
N ASN A 96 18.31 15.11 -14.57
CA ASN A 96 19.43 14.17 -14.60
C ASN A 96 20.00 14.07 -16.03
N LYS A 97 21.32 14.17 -16.18
CA LYS A 97 21.99 14.15 -17.50
C LYS A 97 21.91 12.78 -18.20
N LEU A 98 21.62 11.71 -17.46
CA LEU A 98 21.50 10.34 -17.98
C LEU A 98 20.09 10.05 -18.52
N GLY A 99 19.08 10.79 -18.05
CA GLY A 99 17.71 10.85 -18.56
C GLY A 99 16.81 9.62 -18.39
N THR A 100 17.36 8.40 -18.35
CA THR A 100 16.55 7.17 -18.20
C THR A 100 16.81 6.48 -16.88
N ARG A 101 15.78 5.87 -16.29
CA ARG A 101 15.87 5.08 -15.05
C ARG A 101 17.02 4.07 -15.10
N ASP A 102 17.13 3.31 -16.18
CA ASP A 102 18.13 2.25 -16.27
C ASP A 102 19.56 2.81 -16.42
N ALA A 103 19.74 3.94 -17.11
CA ALA A 103 21.03 4.62 -17.14
C ALA A 103 21.43 5.16 -15.76
N ILE A 104 20.49 5.78 -15.04
CA ILE A 104 20.71 6.30 -13.67
C ILE A 104 21.05 5.18 -12.71
N ALA A 105 20.30 4.06 -12.77
CA ALA A 105 20.56 2.89 -11.94
C ALA A 105 21.93 2.26 -12.22
N ASN A 106 22.32 2.14 -13.50
CA ASN A 106 23.62 1.58 -13.87
C ASN A 106 24.76 2.48 -13.36
N ASP A 107 24.67 3.79 -13.57
CA ASP A 107 25.67 4.75 -13.07
C ASP A 107 25.76 4.72 -11.53
N TYR A 108 24.61 4.78 -10.85
CA TYR A 108 24.56 4.71 -9.39
C TYR A 108 25.16 3.41 -8.85
N SER A 109 24.79 2.25 -9.43
CA SER A 109 25.30 0.95 -9.01
C SER A 109 26.83 0.84 -9.12
N SER A 110 27.43 1.52 -10.10
CA SER A 110 28.89 1.57 -10.28
C SER A 110 29.60 2.43 -9.23
N LYS A 111 28.89 3.36 -8.59
CA LYS A 111 29.45 4.36 -7.67
C LYS A 111 29.12 4.11 -6.20
N VAL A 112 27.98 3.48 -5.90
CA VAL A 112 27.46 3.34 -4.52
C VAL A 112 28.48 2.74 -3.55
N GLY A 113 29.27 1.75 -3.97
CA GLY A 113 30.31 1.15 -3.12
C GLY A 113 31.41 2.13 -2.70
N SER A 114 31.70 3.15 -3.53
CA SER A 114 32.66 4.22 -3.20
C SER A 114 32.02 5.42 -2.51
N LEU A 115 30.77 5.76 -2.88
CA LEU A 115 30.02 6.85 -2.26
C LEU A 115 29.68 6.53 -0.81
N GLY A 116 29.25 5.30 -0.53
CA GLY A 116 28.64 4.93 0.74
C GLY A 116 27.21 5.49 0.88
N TYR A 117 26.63 5.28 2.06
CA TYR A 117 25.24 5.65 2.33
C TYR A 117 25.17 6.91 3.17
N PHE A 118 24.33 7.88 2.77
CA PHE A 118 24.23 9.18 3.44
C PHE A 118 22.87 9.36 4.12
N THR A 119 22.89 10.08 5.24
CA THR A 119 21.68 10.55 5.92
C THR A 119 21.92 11.96 6.42
N TYR A 120 21.00 12.86 6.08
CA TYR A 120 21.09 14.27 6.44
C TYR A 120 20.21 14.53 7.67
N VAL A 121 20.81 15.03 8.74
CA VAL A 121 20.16 15.08 10.05
C VAL A 121 19.90 16.52 10.45
N HIS A 122 18.62 16.87 10.58
CA HIS A 122 18.19 18.14 11.14
C HIS A 122 17.69 17.91 12.58
N VAL A 123 18.12 18.75 13.53
CA VAL A 123 17.72 18.66 14.93
C VAL A 123 17.03 19.97 15.32
N ALA A 124 15.71 19.94 15.33
CA ALA A 124 14.87 21.08 15.72
C ALA A 124 14.64 21.06 17.23
N ASN A 125 15.20 22.04 17.94
CA ASN A 125 15.06 22.18 19.38
C ASN A 125 13.89 23.12 19.72
N GLY A 126 12.84 22.58 20.34
CA GLY A 126 11.75 23.34 20.94
C GLY A 126 11.91 23.48 22.45
N THR A 127 11.06 24.30 23.08
CA THR A 127 11.07 24.49 24.55
C THR A 127 10.59 23.28 25.34
N ALA A 128 9.74 22.44 24.73
CA ALA A 128 9.13 21.27 25.37
C ALA A 128 9.47 19.92 24.69
N SER A 129 10.06 19.97 23.49
CA SER A 129 10.40 18.78 22.71
C SER A 129 11.60 19.04 21.80
N THR A 130 12.31 17.97 21.45
CA THR A 130 13.34 17.98 20.41
C THR A 130 12.90 17.05 19.29
N VAL A 131 13.00 17.48 18.03
CA VAL A 131 12.70 16.65 16.88
C VAL A 131 13.98 16.38 16.11
N ILE A 132 14.24 15.10 15.82
CA ILE A 132 15.35 14.68 14.96
C ILE A 132 14.76 14.21 13.64
N GLN A 133 15.21 14.78 12.52
CA GLN A 133 14.77 14.41 11.17
C GLN A 133 15.94 13.80 10.41
N TYR A 134 15.80 12.55 9.99
CA TYR A 134 16.76 11.83 9.15
C TYR A 134 16.25 11.83 7.72
N TRP A 135 16.77 12.74 6.91
CA TRP A 135 16.44 12.89 5.49
C TRP A 135 17.28 11.94 4.64
N LEU A 136 16.60 11.19 3.78
CA LEU A 136 17.15 10.13 2.93
C LEU A 136 16.89 10.49 1.47
N PHE A 137 17.98 10.74 0.73
CA PHE A 137 17.92 11.07 -0.69
C PHE A 137 18.19 9.83 -1.54
N TYR A 138 17.41 9.63 -2.60
CA TYR A 138 17.63 8.54 -3.56
C TYR A 138 17.83 9.10 -4.96
N ALA A 139 18.49 8.33 -5.83
CA ALA A 139 18.79 8.76 -7.19
C ALA A 139 17.55 8.81 -8.09
N TYR A 140 16.53 8.02 -7.76
CA TYR A 140 15.37 7.80 -8.59
C TYR A 140 14.31 7.09 -7.75
N ASN A 141 13.03 7.42 -7.92
CA ASN A 141 11.90 6.66 -7.41
C ASN A 141 11.26 5.89 -8.56
N ASN A 142 11.18 4.56 -8.47
CA ASN A 142 10.56 3.71 -9.50
C ASN A 142 9.29 3.02 -9.00
N GLY A 143 8.59 3.67 -8.08
CA GLY A 143 7.26 3.28 -7.62
C GLY A 143 6.25 3.32 -8.79
N PRO A 144 5.24 2.44 -8.83
CA PRO A 144 4.29 2.38 -9.94
C PRO A 144 3.58 3.70 -10.22
N LEU A 145 3.34 4.52 -9.19
CA LEU A 145 2.63 5.80 -9.25
C LEU A 145 3.48 7.01 -8.91
N ASN A 146 4.76 6.79 -8.64
CA ASN A 146 5.70 7.82 -8.22
C ASN A 146 7.02 7.61 -8.99
N ASP A 147 6.93 7.40 -10.29
CA ASP A 147 8.09 7.15 -11.16
C ASP A 147 8.73 8.49 -11.55
N HIS A 148 9.78 8.89 -10.83
CA HIS A 148 10.43 10.19 -11.00
C HIS A 148 11.93 10.17 -10.69
N GLU A 149 12.65 11.14 -11.27
CA GLU A 149 14.05 11.37 -10.96
C GLU A 149 14.21 11.95 -9.56
N GLY A 150 15.25 11.49 -8.85
CA GLY A 150 15.44 11.83 -7.44
C GLY A 150 14.39 11.19 -6.54
N ASP A 151 14.65 11.21 -5.24
CA ASP A 151 13.62 10.96 -4.24
C ASP A 151 14.02 11.55 -2.90
N LEU A 152 13.05 11.83 -2.05
CA LEU A 152 13.29 12.36 -0.71
C LEU A 152 12.28 11.84 0.30
N GLU A 153 12.78 11.07 1.24
CA GLU A 153 12.03 10.49 2.34
C GLU A 153 12.64 10.93 3.69
N VAL A 154 11.86 10.86 4.76
CA VAL A 154 12.28 11.30 6.10
C VAL A 154 11.78 10.37 7.21
N VAL A 155 12.66 10.11 8.16
CA VAL A 155 12.33 9.46 9.44
C VAL A 155 12.49 10.49 10.55
N GLU A 156 11.43 10.75 11.31
CA GLU A 156 11.42 11.75 12.38
C GLU A 156 11.24 11.09 13.75
N LEU A 157 11.98 11.56 14.75
CA LEU A 157 11.83 11.17 16.14
C LEU A 157 11.48 12.37 17.00
N PHE A 158 10.44 12.22 17.82
CA PHE A 158 9.94 13.26 18.71
C PHE A 158 10.32 12.91 20.14
N LEU A 159 11.24 13.69 20.71
CA LEU A 159 11.76 13.50 22.06
C LEU A 159 11.10 14.51 23.00
N ASP A 160 10.86 14.09 24.24
CA ASP A 160 10.46 15.01 25.30
C ASP A 160 11.63 15.89 25.78
N SER A 161 11.37 16.76 26.75
CA SER A 161 12.38 17.65 27.32
C SER A 161 13.53 16.93 28.05
N SER A 162 13.39 15.64 28.36
CA SER A 162 14.46 14.81 28.93
C SER A 162 15.38 14.19 27.86
N GLY A 163 15.03 14.32 26.58
CA GLY A 163 15.69 13.65 25.48
C GLY A 163 15.23 12.20 25.28
N SER A 164 14.08 11.83 25.85
CA SER A 164 13.51 10.48 25.70
C SER A 164 12.55 10.43 24.52
N PRO A 165 12.73 9.53 23.53
CA PRO A 165 11.83 9.41 22.39
C PRO A 165 10.42 8.99 22.81
N GLN A 166 9.42 9.70 22.29
CA GLN A 166 8.00 9.48 22.55
C GLN A 166 7.29 8.93 21.32
N HIS A 167 7.64 9.40 20.13
CA HIS A 167 7.05 8.97 18.86
C HIS A 167 8.11 8.90 17.76
N ALA A 168 7.83 8.05 16.77
CA ALA A 168 8.50 8.07 15.48
C ALA A 168 7.47 8.32 14.38
N LEU A 169 7.85 9.10 13.37
CA LEU A 169 7.08 9.31 12.14
C LEU A 169 7.92 8.87 10.96
N TYR A 170 7.35 7.99 10.13
CA TYR A 170 7.97 7.50 8.90
C TYR A 170 7.18 8.03 7.71
N SER A 171 7.87 8.73 6.80
CA SER A 171 7.24 9.26 5.59
C SER A 171 6.83 8.14 4.63
N GLN A 172 5.69 8.34 3.96
CA GLN A 172 5.16 7.44 2.94
C GLN A 172 4.57 8.30 1.83
N HIS A 173 5.29 8.45 0.73
CA HIS A 173 4.89 9.31 -0.38
C HIS A 173 4.63 10.76 0.10
N GLY A 174 3.47 11.33 -0.28
CA GLY A 174 3.00 12.64 0.19
C GLY A 174 2.54 12.68 1.65
N ALA A 175 2.49 11.55 2.36
CA ALA A 175 1.94 11.43 3.71
C ALA A 175 2.95 10.77 4.66
N GLY A 176 2.47 10.15 5.73
CA GLY A 176 3.28 9.40 6.67
C GLY A 176 2.41 8.69 7.71
N GLU A 177 3.02 7.76 8.39
CA GLU A 177 2.46 7.09 9.57
C GLU A 177 3.31 7.47 10.79
N ASN A 178 2.68 7.57 11.96
CA ASN A 178 3.41 7.72 13.22
C ASN A 178 3.01 6.65 14.23
N ALA A 179 3.98 6.23 15.04
CA ALA A 179 3.78 5.25 16.10
C ALA A 179 4.36 5.77 17.41
N GLY A 180 3.76 5.39 18.54
CA GLY A 180 4.37 5.59 19.84
C GLY A 180 5.69 4.84 19.93
N TRP A 181 6.69 5.38 20.63
CA TRP A 181 8.03 4.80 20.67
C TRP A 181 8.04 3.35 21.17
N ASN A 182 7.10 2.97 22.05
CA ASN A 182 6.93 1.59 22.52
C ASN A 182 6.52 0.61 21.41
N ASP A 183 5.85 1.09 20.37
CA ASP A 183 5.38 0.31 19.22
C ASP A 183 6.42 0.25 18.08
N VAL A 184 7.46 1.10 18.13
CA VAL A 184 8.56 1.12 17.14
C VAL A 184 9.45 -0.11 17.32
N GLU A 185 9.81 -0.80 16.24
CA GLU A 185 10.84 -1.85 16.32
C GLU A 185 12.23 -1.19 16.40
N LYS A 186 13.11 -1.71 17.27
CA LYS A 186 14.39 -1.06 17.58
C LYS A 186 15.53 -2.08 17.69
N SER A 187 16.72 -1.69 17.23
CA SER A 187 17.98 -2.33 17.58
C SER A 187 18.70 -1.42 18.58
N ASP A 188 18.70 -1.78 19.86
CA ASP A 188 19.08 -0.89 20.96
C ASP A 188 18.28 0.43 20.94
N THR A 189 18.92 1.56 20.66
CA THR A 189 18.28 2.87 20.50
C THR A 189 17.92 3.20 19.05
N HIS A 190 18.35 2.39 18.09
CA HIS A 190 18.18 2.65 16.66
C HIS A 190 16.80 2.20 16.18
N PRO A 191 15.95 3.10 15.68
CA PRO A 191 14.67 2.71 15.10
C PRO A 191 14.89 1.88 13.83
N VAL A 192 14.15 0.78 13.70
CA VAL A 192 14.17 -0.08 12.53
C VAL A 192 13.15 0.45 11.52
N VAL A 193 13.60 0.61 10.29
CA VAL A 193 12.85 1.16 9.16
C VAL A 193 12.86 0.15 8.03
N TYR A 194 11.69 -0.22 7.55
CA TYR A 194 11.53 -1.07 6.37
C TYR A 194 11.21 -0.18 5.17
N VAL A 195 12.15 -0.08 4.24
CA VAL A 195 12.08 0.79 3.07
C VAL A 195 11.39 0.02 1.95
N ALA A 196 10.29 0.57 1.44
CA ALA A 196 9.54 0.01 0.32
C ALA A 196 10.37 0.00 -0.96
N GLN A 197 10.24 -1.07 -1.74
CA GLN A 197 10.99 -1.22 -2.99
C GLN A 197 10.58 -0.17 -4.02
N GLY A 198 11.54 0.59 -4.52
CA GLY A 198 11.38 1.60 -5.57
C GLY A 198 10.71 2.89 -5.13
N SER A 199 9.67 2.85 -4.28
CA SER A 199 8.99 4.03 -3.75
C SER A 199 9.72 4.70 -2.58
N HIS A 200 10.60 3.96 -1.90
CA HIS A 200 11.34 4.36 -0.70
C HIS A 200 10.51 4.77 0.52
N ALA A 201 9.18 4.63 0.45
CA ALA A 201 8.29 4.85 1.58
C ALA A 201 8.73 4.02 2.80
N ASN A 202 8.69 4.64 3.98
CA ASN A 202 9.24 4.07 5.21
C ASN A 202 8.12 3.42 6.06
N TYR A 203 8.36 2.19 6.50
CA TYR A 203 7.38 1.40 7.26
C TYR A 203 7.94 0.85 8.57
N PHE A 204 7.05 0.65 9.55
CA PHE A 204 7.39 0.13 10.88
C PHE A 204 7.55 -1.39 10.91
N ARG A 205 7.03 -2.13 9.92
CA ARG A 205 7.05 -3.60 9.86
C ARG A 205 7.29 -4.12 8.44
N PRO A 206 7.90 -5.31 8.27
CA PRO A 206 8.25 -5.89 6.96
C PRO A 206 7.06 -6.50 6.22
N TYR A 207 5.84 -6.33 6.72
CA TYR A 207 4.61 -6.86 6.13
C TYR A 207 3.55 -5.76 5.93
N GLN A 208 3.90 -4.50 6.17
CA GLN A 208 3.06 -3.36 5.82
C GLN A 208 3.06 -3.12 4.29
N GLY A 209 2.45 -2.02 3.86
CA GLY A 209 2.30 -1.66 2.44
C GLY A 209 1.10 -2.32 1.76
N LYS A 210 0.43 -3.30 2.37
CA LYS A 210 -0.75 -3.99 1.78
C LYS A 210 -2.11 -3.32 2.04
N ILE A 211 -2.12 -2.30 2.89
CA ILE A 211 -3.29 -1.50 3.23
C ILE A 211 -2.97 -0.05 2.84
N GLY A 212 -3.77 0.55 1.97
CA GLY A 212 -3.52 1.91 1.48
C GLY A 212 -3.65 2.02 -0.04
N VAL A 213 -3.22 3.15 -0.59
CA VAL A 213 -3.45 3.55 -1.99
C VAL A 213 -2.40 2.97 -2.95
N GLU A 214 -1.15 2.80 -2.49
CA GLU A 214 0.00 2.50 -3.36
C GLU A 214 0.47 1.04 -3.34
N ASN A 215 -0.05 0.21 -2.42
CA ASN A 215 0.25 -1.22 -2.32
C ASN A 215 1.75 -1.58 -2.37
N ASP A 216 2.55 -0.88 -1.58
CA ASP A 216 4.01 -1.01 -1.58
C ASP A 216 4.50 -2.45 -1.32
N VAL A 217 5.70 -2.72 -1.84
CA VAL A 217 6.43 -3.96 -1.58
C VAL A 217 7.45 -3.72 -0.47
N VAL A 218 7.01 -4.02 0.75
CA VAL A 218 7.81 -3.89 1.97
C VAL A 218 8.21 -5.27 2.46
N GLN A 219 9.50 -5.53 2.62
CA GLN A 219 10.05 -6.79 3.13
C GLN A 219 11.41 -6.55 3.82
N ASN A 220 12.02 -7.61 4.37
CA ASN A 220 13.38 -7.61 4.90
C ASN A 220 14.32 -8.59 4.16
N SER A 221 14.00 -8.91 2.91
CA SER A 221 14.68 -9.93 2.12
C SER A 221 15.97 -9.44 1.43
N GLY A 222 16.21 -8.13 1.41
CA GLY A 222 17.35 -7.49 0.79
C GLY A 222 18.43 -7.03 1.78
N PRO A 223 19.31 -6.10 1.35
CA PRO A 223 20.37 -5.57 2.19
C PRO A 223 19.85 -4.79 3.41
N THR A 224 20.65 -4.78 4.48
CA THR A 224 20.46 -3.92 5.65
C THR A 224 21.59 -2.91 5.74
N ILE A 225 21.24 -1.63 5.87
CA ILE A 225 22.19 -0.57 6.17
C ILE A 225 22.10 -0.29 7.68
N ASN A 226 23.14 -0.71 8.40
CA ASN A 226 23.27 -0.44 9.83
C ASN A 226 23.73 1.01 10.06
N PRO A 227 23.40 1.60 11.23
CA PRO A 227 23.84 2.93 11.64
C PRO A 227 25.34 3.20 11.46
N ALA A 228 26.19 2.19 11.73
CA ALA A 228 27.64 2.29 11.56
C ALA A 228 28.10 2.50 10.10
N ASN A 229 27.25 2.16 9.12
CA ASN A 229 27.51 2.33 7.69
C ASN A 229 26.89 3.62 7.14
N LEU A 230 26.15 4.38 7.95
CA LEU A 230 25.55 5.65 7.55
C LEU A 230 26.53 6.80 7.80
N LYS A 231 26.73 7.61 6.76
CA LYS A 231 27.41 8.90 6.85
C LYS A 231 26.39 9.96 7.27
N LEU A 232 26.37 10.29 8.55
CA LEU A 232 25.48 11.30 9.11
C LEU A 232 26.03 12.72 8.83
N VAL A 233 25.23 13.55 8.16
CA VAL A 233 25.56 14.96 7.86
C VAL A 233 24.61 15.86 8.63
N LEU A 234 25.10 16.57 9.64
CA LEU A 234 24.28 17.53 10.39
C LEU A 234 23.93 18.74 9.51
N LEU A 235 22.65 19.06 9.43
CA LEU A 235 22.14 20.19 8.67
C LEU A 235 22.09 21.46 9.52
N GLY A 236 22.43 22.59 8.91
CA GLY A 236 22.10 23.92 9.40
C GLY A 236 20.64 24.29 9.11
N GLU A 237 20.32 25.56 9.32
CA GLU A 237 18.99 26.11 9.09
C GLU A 237 18.93 26.85 7.75
N LYS A 238 17.72 27.00 7.20
CA LYS A 238 17.47 27.83 6.01
C LYS A 238 18.04 29.24 6.22
N GLY A 239 18.89 29.71 5.31
CA GLY A 239 19.60 30.99 5.41
C GLY A 239 20.63 31.10 6.55
N SER A 240 20.87 30.02 7.31
CA SER A 240 21.84 29.94 8.40
C SER A 240 22.51 28.55 8.42
N HIS A 241 23.22 28.26 7.34
CA HIS A 241 23.98 27.04 7.12
C HIS A 241 25.37 27.37 6.55
N THR A 242 26.26 26.39 6.49
CA THR A 242 27.56 26.53 5.82
C THR A 242 27.40 26.63 4.31
N SER A 243 28.41 27.14 3.59
CA SER A 243 28.28 27.37 2.15
C SER A 243 28.03 26.08 1.35
N ASP A 244 28.60 24.96 1.76
CA ASP A 244 28.36 23.62 1.17
C ASP A 244 26.94 23.10 1.35
N GLN A 245 26.15 23.73 2.23
CA GLN A 245 24.73 23.44 2.46
C GLN A 245 23.78 24.44 1.80
N SER A 246 24.26 25.29 0.89
CA SER A 246 23.41 26.25 0.15
C SER A 246 22.20 25.61 -0.52
N TRP A 247 22.31 24.36 -0.96
CA TRP A 247 21.19 23.59 -1.51
C TRP A 247 19.95 23.47 -0.59
N LEU A 248 20.06 23.69 0.73
CA LEU A 248 18.89 23.74 1.63
C LEU A 248 17.92 24.86 1.27
N ASP A 249 18.43 25.97 0.71
CA ASP A 249 17.64 27.14 0.35
C ASP A 249 16.94 27.00 -1.02
N PHE A 250 17.20 25.92 -1.77
CA PHE A 250 16.66 25.72 -3.12
C PHE A 250 15.17 25.32 -3.09
N PRO A 251 14.25 26.18 -3.58
CA PRO A 251 12.82 25.93 -3.58
C PRO A 251 12.34 25.09 -4.77
N GLY A 252 13.23 24.76 -5.70
CA GLY A 252 12.92 23.99 -6.90
C GLY A 252 12.81 22.49 -6.65
N ARG A 253 12.54 21.76 -7.73
CA ARG A 253 12.35 20.30 -7.71
C ARG A 253 13.67 19.54 -7.93
N TRP A 254 13.81 18.43 -7.23
CA TRP A 254 14.97 17.53 -7.28
C TRP A 254 14.68 16.38 -8.24
N GLY A 255 14.60 16.70 -9.53
CA GLY A 255 14.26 15.77 -10.60
C GLY A 255 13.44 16.44 -11.69
N TYR A 256 13.36 15.80 -12.86
CA TYR A 256 12.47 16.20 -13.95
C TYR A 256 11.04 16.50 -13.46
N VAL A 257 10.42 17.54 -14.00
CA VAL A 257 9.07 18.01 -13.57
C VAL A 257 7.98 17.64 -14.56
N GLY A 258 8.32 17.58 -15.85
CA GLY A 258 7.38 17.26 -16.91
C GLY A 258 6.21 18.22 -17.10
N THR A 259 5.19 17.69 -17.75
CA THR A 259 3.89 18.31 -18.03
C THR A 259 3.04 18.43 -16.76
N ASP A 260 2.00 19.27 -16.77
CA ASP A 260 1.10 19.39 -15.61
C ASP A 260 0.41 18.07 -15.28
N GLN A 261 0.14 17.25 -16.31
CA GLN A 261 -0.37 15.91 -16.14
C GLN A 261 0.65 15.03 -15.38
N GLU A 262 1.92 15.04 -15.77
CA GLU A 262 2.97 14.26 -15.09
C GLU A 262 3.16 14.69 -13.63
N ILE A 263 3.06 15.98 -13.33
CA ILE A 263 3.09 16.49 -11.94
C ILE A 263 1.94 15.91 -11.12
N VAL A 264 0.72 15.94 -11.66
CA VAL A 264 -0.48 15.37 -11.00
C VAL A 264 -0.33 13.87 -10.78
N LEU A 265 0.45 13.19 -11.62
CA LEU A 265 0.73 11.77 -11.52
C LEU A 265 1.94 11.42 -10.65
N GLY A 266 2.45 12.37 -9.87
CA GLY A 266 3.62 12.12 -9.01
C GLY A 266 4.90 11.85 -9.78
N ARG A 267 4.98 12.16 -11.09
CA ARG A 267 6.19 11.94 -11.91
C ARG A 267 7.18 13.11 -11.86
N ALA A 268 6.83 14.15 -11.11
CA ALA A 268 7.70 15.29 -10.91
C ALA A 268 8.59 15.05 -9.69
N GLY A 269 9.89 15.28 -9.84
CA GLY A 269 10.84 15.16 -8.74
C GLY A 269 10.40 15.96 -7.50
N PRO A 270 10.77 15.48 -6.29
CA PRO A 270 10.29 16.04 -5.04
C PRO A 270 10.85 17.43 -4.78
N LEU A 271 10.23 18.15 -3.85
CA LEU A 271 10.84 19.35 -3.27
C LEU A 271 11.89 18.96 -2.23
N GLY A 272 12.92 19.80 -2.07
CA GLY A 272 13.97 19.59 -1.06
C GLY A 272 13.46 19.65 0.40
N PRO A 273 14.30 19.29 1.40
CA PRO A 273 13.87 19.11 2.79
C PRO A 273 13.07 20.27 3.39
N VAL A 274 13.55 21.50 3.18
CA VAL A 274 12.94 22.73 3.71
C VAL A 274 11.57 23.04 3.11
N PHE A 275 11.30 22.55 1.89
CA PHE A 275 10.10 22.86 1.11
C PHE A 275 9.14 21.67 0.99
N ASN A 276 9.56 20.49 1.46
CA ASN A 276 8.78 19.26 1.44
C ASN A 276 7.48 19.42 2.24
N GLN A 277 6.34 18.95 1.71
CA GLN A 277 4.99 19.14 2.27
C GLN A 277 4.66 20.61 2.60
N GLY A 278 4.97 21.52 1.68
CA GLY A 278 4.79 22.97 1.87
C GLY A 278 5.69 23.56 2.95
N GLY A 279 6.76 22.86 3.34
CA GLY A 279 7.68 23.24 4.42
C GLY A 279 7.16 22.92 5.83
N THR A 280 5.99 22.30 5.96
CA THR A 280 5.39 21.98 7.26
C THR A 280 6.23 20.95 8.03
N ARG A 281 6.77 19.93 7.34
CA ARG A 281 7.66 18.92 7.96
C ARG A 281 8.87 19.60 8.61
N TRP A 282 9.55 20.49 7.88
CA TRP A 282 10.73 21.19 8.39
C TRP A 282 10.39 22.17 9.53
N SER A 283 9.43 23.06 9.30
CA SER A 283 9.20 24.23 10.18
C SER A 283 8.23 23.96 11.33
N GLN A 284 7.32 22.99 11.19
CA GLN A 284 6.27 22.69 12.15
C GLN A 284 6.08 21.17 12.33
N PRO A 285 7.14 20.42 12.70
CA PRO A 285 7.10 18.96 12.75
C PRO A 285 6.00 18.41 13.68
N GLN A 286 5.70 19.09 14.80
CA GLN A 286 4.64 18.67 15.72
C GLN A 286 3.23 18.77 15.10
N SER A 287 2.98 19.82 14.30
CA SER A 287 1.73 19.98 13.56
C SER A 287 1.61 18.91 12.47
N TYR A 288 2.73 18.60 11.79
CA TYR A 288 2.77 17.53 10.81
C TYR A 288 2.51 16.16 11.44
N LEU A 289 3.12 15.85 12.58
CA LEU A 289 2.85 14.62 13.34
C LEU A 289 1.35 14.44 13.57
N SER A 290 0.67 15.51 13.99
CA SER A 290 -0.77 15.49 14.29
C SER A 290 -1.67 15.31 13.07
N SER A 291 -1.17 15.55 11.85
CA SER A 291 -1.94 15.34 10.61
C SER A 291 -1.72 13.96 9.99
N THR A 292 -0.78 13.16 10.51
CA THR A 292 -0.48 11.81 10.01
C THR A 292 -1.31 10.72 10.68
N LEU A 293 -1.39 9.56 10.02
CA LEU A 293 -2.09 8.40 10.57
C LEU A 293 -1.32 7.81 11.75
N GLY A 294 -1.92 7.83 12.94
CA GLY A 294 -1.40 7.13 14.11
C GLY A 294 -1.62 5.62 13.99
N VAL A 295 -0.56 4.84 14.13
CA VAL A 295 -0.57 3.38 14.08
C VAL A 295 -0.06 2.79 15.39
N ASP A 296 -0.62 1.64 15.77
CA ASP A 296 -0.35 0.96 17.04
C ASP A 296 -0.23 -0.56 16.83
N GLY A 297 -0.06 -1.31 17.92
CA GLY A 297 -0.04 -2.77 17.90
C GLY A 297 -1.26 -3.42 17.22
N ASN A 298 -2.46 -2.85 17.32
CA ASN A 298 -3.66 -3.39 16.67
C ASN A 298 -3.61 -3.21 15.16
N TYR A 299 -3.18 -2.03 14.70
CA TYR A 299 -2.95 -1.77 13.28
C TYR A 299 -1.91 -2.73 12.71
N PHE A 300 -0.81 -2.99 13.43
CA PHE A 300 0.20 -3.94 12.98
C PHE A 300 -0.32 -5.38 12.90
N ILE A 301 -1.24 -5.80 13.78
CA ILE A 301 -1.92 -7.09 13.66
C ILE A 301 -2.81 -7.11 12.41
N LEU A 302 -3.54 -6.03 12.13
CA LEU A 302 -4.37 -5.92 10.93
C LEU A 302 -3.52 -6.00 9.65
N ALA A 303 -2.41 -5.24 9.59
CA ALA A 303 -1.46 -5.28 8.48
C ALA A 303 -0.88 -6.68 8.28
N PHE A 304 -0.52 -7.38 9.37
CA PHE A 304 -0.08 -8.77 9.32
C PHE A 304 -1.17 -9.68 8.73
N LEU A 305 -2.39 -9.61 9.23
CA LEU A 305 -3.50 -10.43 8.72
C LEU A 305 -3.79 -10.16 7.24
N ALA A 306 -3.70 -8.90 6.80
CA ALA A 306 -3.85 -8.53 5.40
C ALA A 306 -2.73 -9.12 4.52
N ALA A 307 -1.47 -8.97 4.93
CA ALA A 307 -0.31 -9.47 4.19
C ALA A 307 -0.29 -11.00 4.07
N TYR A 308 -0.70 -11.71 5.12
CA TYR A 308 -0.68 -13.18 5.17
C TYR A 308 -2.04 -13.82 4.88
N LEU A 309 -3.04 -13.04 4.46
CA LEU A 309 -4.43 -13.49 4.27
C LEU A 309 -4.53 -14.75 3.42
N VAL A 310 -3.82 -14.79 2.29
CA VAL A 310 -3.80 -15.92 1.36
C VAL A 310 -3.29 -17.18 2.04
N ILE A 311 -2.17 -17.08 2.76
CA ILE A 311 -1.52 -18.20 3.43
C ILE A 311 -2.40 -18.70 4.59
N ILE A 312 -2.98 -17.79 5.37
CA ILE A 312 -3.89 -18.11 6.48
C ILE A 312 -5.09 -18.90 5.96
N ILE A 313 -5.70 -18.45 4.86
CA ILE A 313 -6.86 -19.10 4.26
C ILE A 313 -6.48 -20.45 3.64
N ALA A 314 -5.33 -20.56 3.00
CA ALA A 314 -4.80 -21.82 2.47
C ALA A 314 -4.55 -22.84 3.59
N ALA A 315 -3.95 -22.42 4.70
CA ALA A 315 -3.73 -23.25 5.89
C ALA A 315 -5.06 -23.72 6.50
N TYR A 316 -6.04 -22.82 6.62
CA TYR A 316 -7.39 -23.17 7.05
C TYR A 316 -8.03 -24.22 6.13
N LEU A 317 -7.94 -24.04 4.81
CA LEU A 317 -8.45 -25.01 3.83
C LEU A 317 -7.77 -26.37 3.99
N ALA A 318 -6.44 -26.40 4.17
CA ALA A 318 -5.69 -27.64 4.36
C ALA A 318 -6.13 -28.39 5.62
N VAL A 319 -6.18 -27.71 6.78
CA VAL A 319 -6.60 -28.30 8.06
C VAL A 319 -8.05 -28.82 7.99
N ARG A 320 -8.98 -28.01 7.47
CA ARG A 320 -10.39 -28.37 7.35
C ARG A 320 -10.61 -29.47 6.32
N GLY A 321 -9.85 -29.45 5.23
CA GLY A 321 -9.83 -30.49 4.20
C GLY A 321 -9.37 -31.82 4.79
N ALA A 322 -8.24 -31.85 5.48
CA ALA A 322 -7.72 -33.04 6.15
C ALA A 322 -8.73 -33.60 7.16
N TRP A 323 -9.32 -32.75 8.01
CA TRP A 323 -10.36 -33.16 8.95
C TRP A 323 -11.56 -33.81 8.26
N LYS A 324 -12.03 -33.24 7.14
CA LYS A 324 -13.10 -33.81 6.34
C LYS A 324 -12.70 -35.16 5.75
N VAL A 325 -11.51 -35.27 5.16
CA VAL A 325 -11.00 -36.51 4.56
C VAL A 325 -10.94 -37.64 5.62
N VAL A 326 -10.42 -37.35 6.81
CA VAL A 326 -10.43 -38.31 7.94
C VAL A 326 -11.86 -38.70 8.32
N GLY A 327 -12.78 -37.73 8.38
CA GLY A 327 -14.20 -37.98 8.62
C GLY A 327 -14.84 -38.89 7.56
N ILE A 328 -14.53 -38.67 6.29
CA ILE A 328 -14.99 -39.47 5.14
C ILE A 328 -14.42 -40.88 5.24
N ALA A 329 -13.13 -41.05 5.51
CA ALA A 329 -12.49 -42.36 5.66
C ALA A 329 -13.09 -43.16 6.82
N ARG A 330 -13.36 -42.52 7.97
CA ARG A 330 -14.06 -43.15 9.10
C ARG A 330 -15.49 -43.56 8.74
N LEU A 331 -16.20 -42.72 7.98
CA LEU A 331 -17.56 -43.01 7.54
C LEU A 331 -17.58 -44.16 6.52
N HIS A 332 -16.59 -44.22 5.61
CA HIS A 332 -16.40 -45.31 4.66
C HIS A 332 -16.20 -46.65 5.37
N ARG A 333 -15.28 -46.71 6.34
CA ARG A 333 -15.02 -47.92 7.14
C ARG A 333 -16.25 -48.44 7.88
N LYS A 334 -17.18 -47.55 8.26
CA LYS A 334 -18.45 -47.88 8.93
C LYS A 334 -19.61 -48.14 7.96
N GLY A 335 -19.39 -48.13 6.63
CA GLY A 335 -20.45 -48.30 5.63
C GLY A 335 -21.49 -47.18 5.59
N GLY A 336 -21.21 -46.03 6.21
CA GLY A 336 -22.16 -44.91 6.37
C GLY A 336 -22.18 -43.93 5.19
N LEU A 337 -21.34 -44.14 4.17
CA LEU A 337 -21.30 -43.30 2.98
C LEU A 337 -22.51 -43.59 2.08
N LEU A 338 -23.26 -42.54 1.76
CA LEU A 338 -24.41 -42.64 0.86
C LEU A 338 -24.06 -42.29 -0.58
N PHE A 339 -22.84 -41.85 -0.89
CA PHE A 339 -22.45 -41.40 -2.23
C PHE A 339 -22.82 -42.41 -3.32
N GLY A 340 -22.42 -43.67 -3.18
CA GLY A 340 -22.76 -44.73 -4.12
C GLY A 340 -24.26 -45.03 -4.23
N LYS A 341 -25.03 -44.81 -3.15
CA LYS A 341 -26.49 -44.96 -3.17
C LYS A 341 -27.15 -43.81 -3.94
N PHE A 342 -26.66 -42.58 -3.76
CA PHE A 342 -27.12 -41.42 -4.50
C PHE A 342 -26.85 -41.58 -6.00
N LEU A 343 -25.68 -42.08 -6.40
CA LEU A 343 -25.33 -42.35 -7.81
C LEU A 343 -26.31 -43.30 -8.52
N LYS A 344 -26.94 -44.23 -7.78
CA LYS A 344 -27.90 -45.21 -8.31
C LYS A 344 -29.37 -44.77 -8.19
N SER A 345 -29.63 -43.53 -7.79
CA SER A 345 -30.97 -43.03 -7.50
C SER A 345 -31.25 -41.71 -8.23
N ARG A 346 -32.49 -41.19 -8.10
CA ARG A 346 -32.84 -39.83 -8.55
C ARG A 346 -31.99 -38.73 -7.89
N GLY A 347 -31.31 -39.04 -6.78
CA GLY A 347 -30.34 -38.16 -6.14
C GLY A 347 -29.07 -37.88 -6.96
N LEU A 348 -28.77 -38.69 -7.99
CA LEU A 348 -27.67 -38.46 -8.94
C LEU A 348 -27.80 -37.08 -9.61
N ILE A 349 -29.01 -36.69 -10.01
CA ILE A 349 -29.27 -35.41 -10.66
C ILE A 349 -28.86 -34.24 -9.74
N GLY A 350 -29.20 -34.34 -8.45
CA GLY A 350 -28.79 -33.34 -7.46
C GLY A 350 -27.27 -33.27 -7.26
N LEU A 351 -26.58 -34.42 -7.28
CA LEU A 351 -25.11 -34.47 -7.22
C LEU A 351 -24.46 -33.86 -8.47
N LEU A 352 -25.01 -34.14 -9.66
CA LEU A 352 -24.52 -33.58 -10.92
C LEU A 352 -24.67 -32.06 -10.96
N PHE A 353 -25.83 -31.52 -10.54
CA PHE A 353 -26.00 -30.07 -10.40
C PHE A 353 -24.99 -29.47 -9.42
N GLY A 354 -24.75 -30.12 -8.28
CA GLY A 354 -23.71 -29.70 -7.33
C GLY A 354 -22.31 -29.66 -7.95
N ALA A 355 -21.94 -30.70 -8.69
CA ALA A 355 -20.64 -30.79 -9.37
C ALA A 355 -20.50 -29.74 -10.49
N VAL A 356 -21.53 -29.57 -11.33
CA VAL A 356 -21.58 -28.56 -12.38
C VAL A 356 -21.46 -27.16 -11.78
N ALA A 357 -22.19 -26.86 -10.71
CA ALA A 357 -22.06 -25.58 -10.04
C ALA A 357 -20.65 -25.34 -9.48
N ILE A 358 -19.98 -26.37 -8.96
CA ILE A 358 -18.57 -26.27 -8.53
C ILE A 358 -17.69 -25.89 -9.70
N VAL A 359 -17.79 -26.59 -10.84
CA VAL A 359 -16.97 -26.29 -12.04
C VAL A 359 -17.21 -24.87 -12.52
N ILE A 360 -18.47 -24.45 -12.63
CA ILE A 360 -18.83 -23.08 -13.06
C ILE A 360 -18.29 -22.05 -12.08
N THR A 361 -18.39 -22.31 -10.77
CA THR A 361 -17.83 -21.42 -9.75
C THR A 361 -16.33 -21.30 -9.93
N VAL A 362 -15.60 -22.41 -10.12
CA VAL A 362 -14.14 -22.40 -10.30
C VAL A 362 -13.76 -21.59 -11.55
N VAL A 363 -14.44 -21.78 -12.67
CA VAL A 363 -14.20 -21.00 -13.89
C VAL A 363 -14.46 -19.50 -13.65
N ALA A 364 -15.55 -19.17 -12.96
CA ALA A 364 -15.90 -17.78 -12.64
C ALA A 364 -14.86 -17.04 -11.79
N LEU A 365 -14.08 -17.75 -10.96
CA LEU A 365 -13.03 -17.14 -10.12
C LEU A 365 -11.92 -16.47 -10.93
N PHE A 366 -11.64 -16.97 -12.13
CA PHE A 366 -10.53 -16.51 -12.98
C PHE A 366 -10.99 -15.58 -14.12
N LEU A 367 -12.27 -15.22 -14.15
CA LEU A 367 -12.84 -14.32 -15.16
C LEU A 367 -13.10 -12.94 -14.55
N PRO A 368 -13.15 -11.87 -15.37
CA PRO A 368 -13.48 -10.52 -14.89
C PRO A 368 -14.87 -10.48 -14.25
N TRP A 369 -14.99 -9.78 -13.12
CA TRP A 369 -16.26 -9.63 -12.40
C TRP A 369 -16.94 -8.31 -12.72
N TYR A 370 -16.16 -7.24 -12.91
CA TYR A 370 -16.68 -5.92 -13.28
C TYR A 370 -15.63 -5.11 -14.02
N SER A 371 -16.06 -4.21 -14.90
CA SER A 371 -15.16 -3.25 -15.54
C SER A 371 -15.83 -1.92 -15.83
N ILE A 372 -15.06 -0.84 -15.72
CA ILE A 372 -15.36 0.48 -16.31
C ILE A 372 -14.29 0.74 -17.35
N SER A 373 -14.71 1.14 -18.54
CA SER A 373 -13.83 1.44 -19.67
C SER A 373 -14.19 2.78 -20.28
N ALA A 374 -13.22 3.48 -20.85
CA ALA A 374 -13.42 4.76 -21.50
C ALA A 374 -12.70 4.84 -22.84
N SER A 375 -13.29 5.59 -23.77
CA SER A 375 -12.68 5.96 -25.05
C SER A 375 -12.93 7.44 -25.30
N SER A 376 -11.92 8.15 -25.81
CA SER A 376 -11.99 9.58 -26.07
C SER A 376 -11.74 9.89 -27.54
N GLN A 377 -12.30 11.00 -28.03
CA GLN A 377 -12.16 11.43 -29.44
C GLN A 377 -10.76 11.96 -29.76
N SER A 378 -10.09 12.59 -28.79
CA SER A 378 -8.73 13.12 -28.92
C SER A 378 -7.87 12.75 -27.69
N GLY A 379 -6.56 13.02 -27.78
CA GLY A 379 -5.59 12.69 -26.73
C GLY A 379 -5.09 11.24 -26.77
N PRO A 380 -4.32 10.81 -25.77
CA PRO A 380 -3.66 9.50 -25.76
C PRO A 380 -4.65 8.32 -25.92
N LEU A 381 -5.84 8.43 -25.33
CA LEU A 381 -6.88 7.41 -25.38
C LEU A 381 -7.45 7.17 -26.79
N ALA A 382 -7.44 8.19 -27.66
CA ALA A 382 -8.01 8.10 -29.01
C ALA A 382 -7.28 7.10 -29.92
N GLN A 383 -6.00 6.82 -29.64
CA GLN A 383 -5.16 5.94 -30.46
C GLN A 383 -5.36 4.45 -30.15
N HIS A 384 -6.01 4.11 -29.03
CA HIS A 384 -6.06 2.75 -28.49
C HIS A 384 -7.48 2.19 -28.28
N GLY A 385 -8.53 2.94 -28.65
CA GLY A 385 -9.92 2.49 -28.53
C GLY A 385 -10.44 2.55 -27.09
N SER A 386 -11.23 1.55 -26.68
CA SER A 386 -11.79 1.49 -25.31
C SER A 386 -10.75 0.94 -24.33
N VAL A 387 -10.52 1.69 -23.27
CA VAL A 387 -9.44 1.48 -22.31
C VAL A 387 -10.04 1.22 -20.93
N THR A 388 -9.64 0.12 -20.26
CA THR A 388 -10.18 -0.24 -18.94
C THR A 388 -9.62 0.67 -17.84
N LEU A 389 -10.47 1.52 -17.29
CA LEU A 389 -10.15 2.43 -16.18
C LEU A 389 -10.32 1.80 -14.81
N LEU A 390 -11.27 0.88 -14.66
CA LEU A 390 -11.47 0.13 -13.42
C LEU A 390 -11.74 -1.32 -13.76
N SER A 391 -11.10 -2.24 -13.06
CA SER A 391 -11.38 -3.66 -13.12
C SER A 391 -11.62 -4.21 -11.70
N ILE A 392 -12.57 -5.13 -11.58
CA ILE A 392 -12.75 -5.94 -10.39
C ILE A 392 -12.70 -7.40 -10.81
N ASP A 393 -11.77 -8.17 -10.24
CA ASP A 393 -11.66 -9.61 -10.46
C ASP A 393 -11.26 -10.35 -9.18
N GLY A 394 -11.30 -11.69 -9.24
CA GLY A 394 -11.04 -12.53 -8.08
C GLY A 394 -9.57 -12.67 -7.69
N ILE A 395 -8.63 -12.35 -8.58
CA ILE A 395 -7.19 -12.57 -8.41
C ILE A 395 -6.53 -11.28 -7.93
N HIS A 396 -6.77 -10.18 -8.62
CA HIS A 396 -6.15 -8.89 -8.40
C HIS A 396 -6.99 -7.95 -7.52
N GLY A 397 -8.25 -8.31 -7.26
CA GLY A 397 -9.15 -7.50 -6.43
C GLY A 397 -9.71 -6.31 -7.20
N VAL A 398 -9.59 -5.10 -6.64
CA VAL A 398 -10.03 -3.86 -7.29
C VAL A 398 -8.81 -3.11 -7.82
N GLN A 399 -8.81 -2.82 -9.12
CA GLN A 399 -7.77 -2.03 -9.77
C GLN A 399 -8.38 -0.81 -10.43
N VAL A 400 -7.77 0.35 -10.24
CA VAL A 400 -8.04 1.56 -11.01
C VAL A 400 -6.80 1.85 -11.84
N ASN A 401 -6.95 1.89 -13.15
CA ASN A 401 -5.88 2.11 -14.09
C ASN A 401 -6.02 3.49 -14.72
N LEU A 402 -4.89 4.15 -14.90
CA LEU A 402 -4.74 5.29 -15.76
C LEU A 402 -4.05 4.88 -17.05
N PHE A 403 -4.53 5.46 -18.13
CA PHE A 403 -3.83 5.40 -19.40
C PHE A 403 -2.91 6.60 -19.56
N THR A 404 -1.61 6.33 -19.65
CA THR A 404 -0.56 7.35 -19.78
C THR A 404 0.00 7.42 -21.21
N GLY A 405 -0.47 6.59 -22.13
CA GLY A 405 -0.01 6.54 -23.52
C GLY A 405 1.17 5.59 -23.72
N ALA A 406 1.36 5.10 -24.95
CA ALA A 406 2.51 4.26 -25.30
C ALA A 406 3.77 5.14 -25.46
N GLY A 407 4.49 5.38 -24.37
CA GLY A 407 5.73 6.15 -24.39
C GLY A 407 6.73 5.69 -23.33
N GLY A 408 8.01 5.62 -23.72
CA GLY A 408 9.21 5.49 -22.88
C GLY A 408 9.33 4.22 -22.05
N ASP A 409 8.58 4.16 -20.95
CA ASP A 409 8.90 3.29 -19.82
C ASP A 409 7.74 2.37 -19.37
N SER A 410 6.53 2.57 -19.91
CA SER A 410 5.42 1.61 -19.75
C SER A 410 5.15 0.87 -21.05
N THR A 411 5.57 -0.39 -21.14
CA THR A 411 5.35 -1.27 -22.31
C THR A 411 3.88 -1.48 -22.67
N SER A 412 2.94 -1.13 -21.77
CA SER A 412 1.49 -1.25 -21.96
C SER A 412 0.78 0.10 -22.18
N GLY A 413 1.41 1.22 -21.84
CA GLY A 413 0.76 2.55 -21.77
C GLY A 413 -0.23 2.74 -20.62
N PHE A 414 -0.24 1.82 -19.64
CA PHE A 414 -1.08 1.87 -18.45
C PHE A 414 -0.23 2.01 -17.18
N THR A 415 -0.80 2.70 -16.19
CA THR A 415 -0.26 2.85 -14.84
C THR A 415 -1.39 2.64 -13.83
N THR A 416 -1.25 1.72 -12.88
CA THR A 416 -2.34 1.38 -11.93
C THR A 416 -2.37 2.40 -10.78
N LEU A 417 -3.35 3.32 -10.78
CA LEU A 417 -3.58 4.40 -9.79
C LEU A 417 -4.02 3.93 -8.41
N PHE A 418 -4.72 2.81 -8.35
CA PHE A 418 -5.15 2.24 -7.08
C PHE A 418 -5.23 0.74 -7.22
N LEU A 419 -4.67 0.03 -6.25
CA LEU A 419 -4.70 -1.41 -6.21
C LEU A 419 -5.05 -1.90 -4.81
N LEU A 420 -6.30 -2.35 -4.64
CA LEU A 420 -6.68 -3.16 -3.48
C LEU A 420 -6.46 -4.63 -3.82
N GLN A 421 -5.24 -5.13 -3.56
CA GLN A 421 -4.86 -6.51 -3.86
C GLN A 421 -5.38 -7.51 -2.82
N ILE A 422 -6.71 -7.59 -2.68
CA ILE A 422 -7.35 -8.66 -1.92
C ILE A 422 -7.85 -9.71 -2.93
N PRO A 423 -7.26 -10.93 -2.94
CA PRO A 423 -7.68 -11.98 -3.87
C PRO A 423 -9.01 -12.58 -3.42
N PHE A 424 -10.12 -11.89 -3.70
CA PHE A 424 -11.47 -12.27 -3.26
C PHE A 424 -11.85 -13.70 -3.67
N ALA A 425 -11.26 -14.23 -4.76
CA ALA A 425 -11.47 -15.59 -5.20
C ALA A 425 -11.15 -16.62 -4.13
N ILE A 426 -10.17 -16.38 -3.25
CA ILE A 426 -9.75 -17.39 -2.28
C ILE A 426 -10.85 -17.73 -1.27
N PHE A 427 -11.66 -16.74 -0.87
CA PHE A 427 -12.77 -16.94 0.04
C PHE A 427 -13.84 -17.86 -0.56
N LEU A 428 -14.13 -17.69 -1.85
CA LEU A 428 -15.08 -18.51 -2.61
C LEU A 428 -14.51 -19.89 -2.95
N ALA A 429 -13.22 -19.97 -3.25
CA ALA A 429 -12.51 -21.20 -3.55
C ALA A 429 -12.53 -22.16 -2.37
N VAL A 430 -12.29 -21.68 -1.15
CA VAL A 430 -12.31 -22.49 0.08
C VAL A 430 -13.67 -23.15 0.28
N GLY A 431 -14.76 -22.36 0.21
CA GLY A 431 -16.12 -22.88 0.35
C GLY A 431 -16.44 -23.94 -0.72
N THR A 432 -16.03 -23.68 -1.96
CA THR A 432 -16.24 -24.57 -3.11
C THR A 432 -15.45 -25.88 -2.99
N ALA A 433 -14.18 -25.81 -2.58
CA ALA A 433 -13.34 -26.99 -2.35
C ALA A 433 -13.88 -27.86 -1.19
N LEU A 434 -14.25 -27.23 -0.07
CA LEU A 434 -14.85 -27.93 1.07
C LEU A 434 -16.22 -28.55 0.71
N LEU A 435 -16.96 -27.95 -0.22
CA LEU A 435 -18.22 -28.48 -0.73
C LEU A 435 -18.02 -29.72 -1.62
N ALA A 436 -16.97 -29.75 -2.45
CA ALA A 436 -16.61 -30.94 -3.23
C ALA A 436 -16.36 -32.15 -2.31
N LEU A 437 -15.67 -31.95 -1.20
CA LEU A 437 -15.49 -32.98 -0.17
C LEU A 437 -16.80 -33.39 0.50
N ASP A 438 -17.74 -32.46 0.70
CA ASP A 438 -19.07 -32.77 1.26
C ASP A 438 -19.94 -33.63 0.32
N ILE A 439 -19.77 -33.49 -1.00
CA ILE A 439 -20.40 -34.35 -2.01
C ILE A 439 -19.89 -35.78 -1.88
N ILE A 440 -18.57 -35.96 -1.86
CA ILE A 440 -17.93 -37.28 -1.69
C ILE A 440 -18.33 -37.90 -0.34
N GLY A 441 -18.33 -37.08 0.71
CA GLY A 441 -18.63 -37.45 2.09
C GLY A 441 -20.11 -37.53 2.47
N VAL A 442 -21.02 -37.60 1.51
CA VAL A 442 -22.45 -37.46 1.78
C VAL A 442 -22.96 -38.58 2.71
N LYS A 443 -23.56 -38.17 3.84
CA LYS A 443 -24.23 -39.05 4.82
C LYS A 443 -25.73 -38.80 4.97
N ASN A 444 -26.21 -37.66 4.46
CA ASN A 444 -27.60 -37.24 4.55
C ASN A 444 -27.88 -36.22 3.43
N GLY A 445 -28.80 -36.55 2.52
CA GLY A 445 -29.22 -35.68 1.41
C GLY A 445 -29.80 -34.35 1.87
N ARG A 446 -30.57 -34.34 2.98
CA ARG A 446 -31.13 -33.10 3.54
C ARG A 446 -30.05 -32.12 3.97
N ARG A 447 -28.99 -32.62 4.63
CA ARG A 447 -27.87 -31.81 5.08
C ARG A 447 -27.02 -31.32 3.91
N LEU A 448 -26.76 -32.16 2.91
CA LEU A 448 -26.01 -31.76 1.72
C LEU A 448 -26.78 -30.72 0.89
N GLY A 449 -28.08 -30.90 0.70
CA GLY A 449 -28.89 -29.91 -0.03
C GLY A 449 -29.02 -28.58 0.69
N SER A 450 -29.11 -28.56 2.03
CA SER A 450 -28.99 -27.31 2.78
C SER A 450 -27.65 -26.62 2.56
N LYS A 451 -26.54 -27.37 2.43
CA LYS A 451 -25.23 -26.79 2.11
C LYS A 451 -25.17 -26.22 0.69
N PHE A 452 -25.81 -26.85 -0.28
CA PHE A 452 -25.93 -26.28 -1.63
C PHE A 452 -26.71 -24.97 -1.61
N ILE A 453 -27.87 -24.92 -0.95
CA ILE A 453 -28.69 -23.71 -0.85
C ILE A 453 -27.93 -22.58 -0.12
N LEU A 454 -27.30 -22.88 1.03
CA LEU A 454 -26.48 -21.90 1.75
C LEU A 454 -25.27 -21.45 0.93
N GLY A 455 -24.63 -22.37 0.20
CA GLY A 455 -23.52 -22.06 -0.70
C GLY A 455 -23.92 -21.19 -1.89
N ALA A 456 -25.20 -21.14 -2.26
CA ALA A 456 -25.69 -20.20 -3.27
C ALA A 456 -25.57 -18.75 -2.80
N ILE A 457 -25.80 -18.47 -1.51
CA ILE A 457 -25.62 -17.12 -0.93
C ILE A 457 -24.18 -16.67 -1.11
N SER A 458 -23.21 -17.54 -0.82
CA SER A 458 -21.79 -17.21 -1.03
C SER A 458 -21.46 -16.95 -2.49
N SER A 459 -22.08 -17.67 -3.43
CA SER A 459 -21.94 -17.39 -4.87
C SER A 459 -22.53 -16.04 -5.27
N LEU A 460 -23.55 -15.52 -4.58
CA LEU A 460 -24.11 -14.20 -4.87
C LEU A 460 -23.27 -13.04 -4.32
N LEU A 461 -22.36 -13.29 -3.38
CA LEU A 461 -21.59 -12.23 -2.69
C LEU A 461 -20.82 -11.31 -3.65
N PRO A 462 -20.05 -11.79 -4.66
CA PRO A 462 -19.37 -10.90 -5.58
C PRO A 462 -20.31 -9.92 -6.28
N PHE A 463 -21.46 -10.41 -6.74
CA PHE A 463 -22.47 -9.58 -7.39
C PHE A 463 -23.03 -8.53 -6.44
N ILE A 464 -23.37 -8.91 -5.20
CA ILE A 464 -23.93 -7.97 -4.21
C ILE A 464 -22.88 -6.94 -3.76
N LEU A 465 -21.66 -7.37 -3.47
CA LEU A 465 -20.60 -6.50 -2.97
C LEU A 465 -20.14 -5.50 -4.04
N ILE A 466 -20.02 -5.95 -5.30
CA ILE A 466 -19.72 -5.05 -6.42
C ILE A 466 -20.86 -4.04 -6.60
N PHE A 467 -22.12 -4.47 -6.55
CA PHE A 467 -23.26 -3.56 -6.66
C PHE A 467 -23.18 -2.44 -5.60
N ILE A 468 -22.95 -2.83 -4.35
CA ILE A 468 -22.80 -1.89 -3.23
C ILE A 468 -21.60 -0.97 -3.47
N PHE A 469 -20.44 -1.53 -3.80
CA PHE A 469 -19.22 -0.75 -4.04
C PHE A 469 -19.39 0.29 -5.14
N ILE A 470 -19.94 -0.11 -6.30
CA ILE A 470 -20.17 0.79 -7.44
C ILE A 470 -21.21 1.85 -7.10
N ASN A 471 -22.27 1.50 -6.37
CA ASN A 471 -23.24 2.47 -5.89
C ASN A 471 -22.64 3.50 -4.92
N GLN A 472 -21.58 3.13 -4.19
CA GLN A 472 -20.88 4.00 -3.24
C GLN A 472 -19.74 4.82 -3.87
N LEU A 473 -19.43 4.66 -5.16
CA LEU A 473 -18.34 5.40 -5.83
C LEU A 473 -18.35 6.93 -5.57
N PRO A 474 -19.50 7.64 -5.59
CA PRO A 474 -19.51 9.08 -5.35
C PRO A 474 -19.01 9.48 -3.95
N SER A 475 -19.09 8.59 -2.95
CA SER A 475 -18.60 8.86 -1.60
C SER A 475 -17.07 8.90 -1.51
N PHE A 476 -16.37 8.35 -2.50
CA PHE A 476 -14.92 8.37 -2.60
C PHE A 476 -14.38 9.60 -3.36
N LEU A 477 -15.23 10.43 -3.97
CA LEU A 477 -14.78 11.64 -4.68
C LEU A 477 -14.03 12.61 -3.75
N PRO A 478 -14.46 12.93 -2.52
CA PRO A 478 -13.69 13.77 -1.61
C PRO A 478 -12.31 13.21 -1.30
N LEU A 479 -12.20 11.88 -1.13
CA LEU A 479 -10.91 11.22 -0.91
C LEU A 479 -10.00 11.39 -2.13
N ALA A 480 -10.53 11.21 -3.35
CA ALA A 480 -9.79 11.42 -4.59
C ALA A 480 -9.28 12.87 -4.73
N SER A 481 -10.05 13.87 -4.29
CA SER A 481 -9.58 15.27 -4.27
C SER A 481 -8.46 15.52 -3.25
N GLY A 482 -8.42 14.76 -2.15
CA GLY A 482 -7.35 14.84 -1.16
C GLY A 482 -6.03 14.25 -1.65
N LEU A 483 -6.11 13.26 -2.55
CA LEU A 483 -4.94 12.64 -3.20
C LEU A 483 -4.34 13.51 -4.31
N LEU A 484 -5.09 14.49 -4.84
CA LEU A 484 -4.65 15.41 -5.89
C LEU A 484 -4.75 16.88 -5.44
N PRO A 485 -3.88 17.33 -4.51
CA PRO A 485 -3.97 18.66 -3.91
C PRO A 485 -3.90 19.76 -4.98
N GLY A 486 -4.84 20.72 -4.93
CA GLY A 486 -4.87 21.87 -5.83
C GLY A 486 -5.68 21.68 -7.12
N THR A 487 -6.30 20.52 -7.32
CA THR A 487 -7.20 20.28 -8.47
C THR A 487 -8.65 20.07 -8.01
N ASN A 488 -9.57 20.88 -8.52
CA ASN A 488 -11.00 20.65 -8.33
C ASN A 488 -11.44 19.50 -9.24
N ILE A 489 -12.24 18.57 -8.72
CA ILE A 489 -12.84 17.50 -9.53
C ILE A 489 -13.74 18.16 -10.60
N PRO A 490 -13.48 17.92 -11.91
CA PRO A 490 -14.30 18.50 -12.95
C PRO A 490 -15.77 18.07 -12.79
N PRO A 491 -16.76 18.98 -12.94
CA PRO A 491 -18.18 18.63 -12.86
C PRO A 491 -18.59 17.49 -13.81
N GLN A 492 -17.92 17.38 -14.94
CA GLN A 492 -18.10 16.31 -15.93
C GLN A 492 -17.70 14.94 -15.36
N LEU A 493 -16.61 14.88 -14.57
CA LEU A 493 -16.16 13.65 -13.93
C LEU A 493 -17.12 13.22 -12.81
N ASP A 494 -17.57 14.16 -11.97
CA ASP A 494 -18.61 13.90 -10.96
C ASP A 494 -19.89 13.36 -11.61
N SER A 495 -20.31 13.95 -12.74
CA SER A 495 -21.48 13.49 -13.51
C SER A 495 -21.32 12.06 -14.03
N LEU A 496 -20.15 11.69 -14.57
CA LEU A 496 -19.88 10.32 -15.01
C LEU A 496 -19.91 9.32 -13.85
N VAL A 497 -19.26 9.66 -12.73
CA VAL A 497 -19.22 8.81 -11.54
C VAL A 497 -20.62 8.58 -10.98
N ARG A 498 -21.46 9.62 -10.95
CA ARG A 498 -22.88 9.50 -10.55
C ARG A 498 -23.69 8.67 -11.54
N ALA A 499 -23.45 8.77 -12.84
CA ALA A 499 -24.13 7.95 -13.85
C ALA A 499 -23.83 6.45 -13.66
N VAL A 500 -22.55 6.11 -13.41
CA VAL A 500 -22.11 4.75 -13.09
C VAL A 500 -22.79 4.26 -11.81
N ALA A 501 -22.76 5.05 -10.73
CA ALA A 501 -23.33 4.70 -9.44
C ALA A 501 -24.87 4.59 -9.44
N GLY A 502 -25.53 5.33 -10.32
CA GLY A 502 -26.98 5.31 -10.52
C GLY A 502 -27.47 4.05 -11.24
N ASN A 503 -26.63 3.43 -12.08
CA ASN A 503 -26.94 2.17 -12.77
C ASN A 503 -25.79 1.15 -12.64
N PRO A 504 -25.53 0.59 -11.45
CA PRO A 504 -24.33 -0.23 -11.22
C PRO A 504 -24.21 -1.49 -12.07
N VAL A 505 -25.31 -2.04 -12.59
CA VAL A 505 -25.31 -3.32 -13.31
C VAL A 505 -24.60 -3.24 -14.66
N SER A 506 -24.94 -2.22 -15.45
CA SER A 506 -24.35 -1.95 -16.75
C SER A 506 -24.85 -0.61 -17.29
N GLY A 507 -24.06 0.05 -18.12
CA GLY A 507 -24.50 1.25 -18.82
C GLY A 507 -23.40 1.90 -19.64
N SER A 508 -23.77 2.99 -20.28
CA SER A 508 -22.88 3.86 -21.04
C SER A 508 -23.27 5.32 -20.81
N ALA A 509 -22.29 6.20 -20.68
CA ALA A 509 -22.48 7.64 -20.57
C ALA A 509 -21.36 8.35 -21.34
N SER A 510 -21.60 9.58 -21.76
CA SER A 510 -20.60 10.38 -22.45
C SER A 510 -20.59 11.80 -21.90
N GLN A 511 -19.39 12.37 -21.80
CA GLN A 511 -19.20 13.77 -21.43
C GLN A 511 -18.16 14.44 -22.33
N GLN A 512 -18.28 15.75 -22.49
CA GLN A 512 -17.30 16.56 -23.20
C GLN A 512 -16.26 17.07 -22.21
N PHE A 513 -14.98 16.75 -22.47
CA PHE A 513 -13.85 17.31 -21.74
C PHE A 513 -13.07 18.26 -22.63
N ASP A 514 -12.52 19.33 -22.06
CA ASP A 514 -11.85 20.39 -22.82
C ASP A 514 -10.59 19.89 -23.54
N VAL A 515 -9.89 18.92 -22.95
CA VAL A 515 -8.59 18.42 -23.47
C VAL A 515 -8.75 17.22 -24.40
N VAL A 516 -9.56 16.23 -24.00
CA VAL A 516 -9.69 14.93 -24.68
C VAL A 516 -10.96 14.80 -25.52
N GLY A 517 -11.76 15.88 -25.61
CA GLY A 517 -13.00 15.91 -26.36
C GLY A 517 -14.08 15.02 -25.76
N THR A 518 -14.98 14.52 -26.62
CA THR A 518 -16.05 13.62 -26.17
C THR A 518 -15.44 12.33 -25.67
N THR A 519 -15.68 12.02 -24.40
CA THR A 519 -15.26 10.77 -23.76
C THR A 519 -16.49 9.94 -23.44
N MET A 520 -16.54 8.74 -24.02
CA MET A 520 -17.56 7.73 -23.74
C MET A 520 -17.03 6.78 -22.68
N VAL A 521 -17.83 6.52 -21.66
CA VAL A 521 -17.56 5.57 -20.58
C VAL A 521 -18.59 4.46 -20.62
N ASN A 522 -18.12 3.21 -20.65
CA ASN A 522 -18.93 2.00 -20.62
C ASN A 522 -18.61 1.20 -19.36
N TRP A 523 -19.62 0.66 -18.68
CA TRP A 523 -19.43 -0.13 -17.48
C TRP A 523 -20.38 -1.31 -17.40
N GLY A 524 -20.02 -2.30 -16.59
CA GLY A 524 -20.93 -3.36 -16.20
C GLY A 524 -20.25 -4.61 -15.65
N TYR A 525 -21.10 -5.56 -15.25
CA TYR A 525 -20.66 -6.88 -14.82
C TYR A 525 -19.97 -7.65 -15.94
N GLY A 526 -18.87 -8.31 -15.59
CA GLY A 526 -18.15 -9.23 -16.45
C GLY A 526 -18.74 -10.64 -16.42
N LEU A 527 -18.22 -11.50 -17.30
CA LEU A 527 -18.68 -12.89 -17.45
C LEU A 527 -18.58 -13.69 -16.13
N GLY A 528 -17.55 -13.45 -15.31
CA GLY A 528 -17.38 -14.14 -14.04
C GLY A 528 -18.55 -13.90 -13.08
N ALA A 529 -19.05 -12.66 -13.00
CA ALA A 529 -20.18 -12.32 -12.14
C ALA A 529 -21.48 -13.00 -12.58
N TYR A 530 -21.76 -13.07 -13.88
CA TYR A 530 -22.93 -13.80 -14.39
C TYR A 530 -22.82 -15.30 -14.18
N LEU A 531 -21.62 -15.89 -14.31
CA LEU A 531 -21.41 -17.30 -14.01
C LEU A 531 -21.63 -17.61 -12.52
N PHE A 532 -21.32 -16.68 -11.61
CA PHE A 532 -21.67 -16.84 -10.20
C PHE A 532 -23.18 -16.84 -9.95
N LEU A 533 -23.94 -15.96 -10.61
CA LEU A 533 -25.41 -15.97 -10.55
C LEU A 533 -25.96 -17.32 -11.06
N PHE A 534 -25.44 -17.81 -12.19
CA PHE A 534 -25.84 -19.08 -12.74
C PHE A 534 -25.45 -20.26 -11.83
N ALA A 535 -24.25 -20.26 -11.25
CA ALA A 535 -23.84 -21.25 -10.27
C ALA A 535 -24.74 -21.24 -9.03
N ALA A 536 -25.17 -20.06 -8.55
CA ALA A 536 -26.10 -19.94 -7.43
C ALA A 536 -27.46 -20.58 -7.77
N LEU A 537 -28.02 -20.31 -8.95
CA LEU A 537 -29.26 -20.94 -9.42
C LEU A 537 -29.13 -22.47 -9.49
N VAL A 538 -28.05 -22.98 -10.09
CA VAL A 538 -27.76 -24.40 -10.20
C VAL A 538 -27.63 -25.06 -8.82
N ARG A 539 -26.98 -24.39 -7.85
CA ARG A 539 -26.87 -24.86 -6.46
C ARG A 539 -28.23 -24.94 -5.79
N ILE A 540 -29.11 -23.96 -5.97
CA ILE A 540 -30.46 -23.95 -5.39
C ILE A 540 -31.26 -25.14 -5.93
N ILE A 541 -31.29 -25.33 -7.26
CA ILE A 541 -32.00 -26.43 -7.91
C ILE A 541 -31.46 -27.77 -7.43
N GLY A 542 -30.14 -27.99 -7.48
CA GLY A 542 -29.50 -29.21 -7.00
C GLY A 542 -29.77 -29.47 -5.52
N GLY A 543 -29.82 -28.40 -4.71
CA GLY A 543 -30.11 -28.43 -3.28
C GLY A 543 -31.54 -28.89 -2.96
N PHE A 544 -32.53 -28.46 -3.73
CA PHE A 544 -33.90 -28.97 -3.59
C PHE A 544 -34.02 -30.42 -4.04
N VAL A 545 -33.46 -30.78 -5.20
CA VAL A 545 -33.50 -32.16 -5.74
C VAL A 545 -32.89 -33.16 -4.77
N ILE A 546 -31.75 -32.84 -4.16
CA ILE A 546 -31.07 -33.76 -3.25
C ILE A 546 -31.74 -33.86 -1.87
N ARG A 547 -32.51 -32.84 -1.45
CA ARG A 547 -33.33 -32.87 -0.22
C ARG A 547 -34.54 -33.78 -0.35
N THR A 548 -35.12 -33.86 -1.55
CA THR A 548 -36.34 -34.64 -1.84
C THR A 548 -36.04 -36.05 -2.34
N ALA A 549 -34.78 -36.35 -2.68
CA ALA A 549 -34.36 -37.68 -3.08
C ALA A 549 -34.58 -38.71 -1.94
N PRO A 550 -35.30 -39.82 -2.19
CA PRO A 550 -35.53 -40.84 -1.18
C PRO A 550 -34.21 -41.55 -0.84
N CYS A 551 -33.70 -41.35 0.38
CA CYS A 551 -32.79 -42.31 0.97
C CYS A 551 -33.61 -43.59 1.18
N HIS A 552 -33.34 -44.68 0.45
CA HIS A 552 -34.00 -45.97 0.69
C HIS A 552 -33.95 -46.29 2.19
N ARG A 553 -35.10 -46.11 2.86
CA ARG A 553 -35.39 -46.62 4.19
C ARG A 553 -36.11 -47.94 3.95
N LYS A 554 -35.37 -49.04 4.00
CA LYS A 554 -35.85 -50.40 4.27
C LYS A 554 -34.69 -51.07 5.02
N GLN A 555 -34.85 -51.88 6.06
CA GLN A 555 -35.97 -52.34 6.88
C GLN A 555 -35.23 -53.04 8.04
N PHE A 556 -35.54 -52.74 9.30
CA PHE A 556 -35.37 -53.72 10.37
C PHE A 556 -36.58 -53.52 11.29
N SER A 557 -37.57 -54.40 11.05
CA SER A 557 -38.48 -54.91 12.07
C SER A 557 -37.69 -55.66 13.12
#